data_AF-A0A8D8NT83-F1
#
_entry.id   AF-A0A8D8NT83-F1
#
_cell.length_a   1.000
_cell.length_b   1.000
_cell.length_c   1.000
_cell.angle_alpha   90.00
_cell.angle_beta   90.00
_cell.angle_gamma   90.00
#
_symmetry.space_group_name_H-M   'P 1'
#
loop_
_entity.id
_entity.type
_entity.pdbx_description
1 polymer ?
#
loop_
_entity_poly.entity_id
_entity_poly.type
_entity_poly.pdbx_seq_one_letter_code
_entity_poly.pdbx_strand_id
1 'polypeptide(L)'
;MKLWGAFLVVALATASSAYFKPPPPPPEVEESHFAYQEKTFRRALDECAEYLEVPAETVEHLVSHRFQTSEQNLKCLIRCAGINAGWWNDTAGVQGPVIESYFQPSPDDTCFDRRTRECLEARAPLCQDDCSRAYEAFLCYYHQYGNLRWSQEYIPLPHLEAVQASIDCINILRIPRELIEQYSRAIVPNVPETQCLYRCQYLAEGLYDPQYGFNHTRFYIRHHDQPAREFLSDETRSCTEHALRDSCDECARVYRARKCFDSYSTPFFTSRIIQHAAQIILGQRGCDEDELKPRYNSIASGSYVPASHPPPPPPPSSYHVSDGGCKYNCKN
;
A
#
# COMPACT_ATOMS: atom_id res chain seq x y z
N MET A 1 -2.42 90.82 5.19
CA MET A 1 -2.95 90.39 6.50
C MET A 1 -3.36 88.94 6.40
N LYS A 2 -2.84 88.12 7.32
CA LYS A 2 -3.32 86.82 7.87
C LYS A 2 -4.82 86.53 7.61
N LEU A 3 -5.33 85.31 7.43
CA LEU A 3 -4.89 83.93 7.69
C LEU A 3 -6.06 82.99 7.30
N TRP A 4 -5.73 81.70 7.11
CA TRP A 4 -6.56 80.48 7.27
C TRP A 4 -7.27 79.92 6.03
N GLY A 5 -6.63 78.89 5.48
CA GLY A 5 -7.29 77.84 4.72
C GLY A 5 -7.92 76.82 5.65
N ALA A 6 -9.09 76.31 5.24
CA ALA A 6 -9.76 75.17 5.83
C ALA A 6 -9.90 74.11 4.74
N PHE A 7 -9.16 73.01 4.87
CA PHE A 7 -9.34 71.80 4.08
C PHE A 7 -10.39 70.93 4.78
N LEU A 8 -11.51 70.71 4.12
CA LEU A 8 -12.53 69.72 4.49
C LEU A 8 -12.05 68.33 4.07
N VAL A 9 -11.76 67.47 5.05
CA VAL A 9 -11.51 66.04 4.83
C VAL A 9 -12.86 65.31 4.89
N VAL A 10 -13.30 64.80 3.75
CA VAL A 10 -14.48 63.92 3.65
C VAL A 10 -14.03 62.49 3.94
N ALA A 11 -14.45 61.94 5.07
CA ALA A 11 -14.24 60.54 5.40
C ALA A 11 -15.29 59.68 4.67
N LEU A 12 -14.87 58.95 3.64
CA LEU A 12 -15.67 57.90 3.01
C LEU A 12 -15.57 56.62 3.86
N ALA A 13 -16.65 56.27 4.54
CA ALA A 13 -16.78 54.98 5.21
C ALA A 13 -17.01 53.88 4.17
N THR A 14 -15.97 53.09 3.86
CA THR A 14 -16.11 51.88 3.05
C THR A 14 -16.63 50.74 3.93
N ALA A 15 -17.90 50.37 3.75
CA ALA A 15 -18.46 49.17 4.33
C ALA A 15 -17.88 47.94 3.60
N SER A 16 -16.90 47.27 4.21
CA SER A 16 -16.37 46.01 3.71
C SER A 16 -17.36 44.89 4.03
N SER A 17 -18.19 44.50 3.07
CA SER A 17 -18.91 43.22 3.13
C SER A 17 -17.89 42.09 3.13
N ALA A 18 -17.67 41.49 4.31
CA ALA A 18 -16.97 40.23 4.42
C ALA A 18 -17.80 39.14 3.74
N TYR A 19 -17.44 38.80 2.50
CA TYR A 19 -17.95 37.61 1.85
C TYR A 19 -17.44 36.40 2.62
N PHE A 20 -18.32 35.80 3.42
CA PHE A 20 -18.07 34.51 4.06
C PHE A 20 -18.03 33.45 2.96
N LYS A 21 -16.83 33.20 2.42
CA LYS A 21 -16.61 32.09 1.50
C LYS A 21 -16.82 30.82 2.34
N PRO A 22 -17.83 29.98 2.04
CA PRO A 22 -17.95 28.71 2.74
C PRO A 22 -16.64 27.95 2.59
N PRO A 23 -16.17 27.26 3.65
CA PRO A 23 -14.98 26.44 3.55
C PRO A 23 -15.15 25.48 2.36
N PRO A 24 -14.08 25.20 1.60
CA PRO A 24 -14.14 24.16 0.60
C PRO A 24 -14.64 22.87 1.27
N PRO A 25 -15.39 22.02 0.56
CA PRO A 25 -15.69 20.69 1.07
C PRO A 25 -14.36 20.07 1.56
N PRO A 26 -14.35 19.32 2.68
CA PRO A 26 -13.16 18.60 3.06
C PRO A 26 -12.67 17.83 1.83
N PRO A 27 -11.35 17.76 1.57
CA PRO A 27 -10.87 16.86 0.54
C PRO A 27 -11.57 15.52 0.78
N GLU A 28 -12.16 14.94 -0.29
CA GLU A 28 -12.52 13.52 -0.27
C GLU A 28 -11.36 12.82 0.43
N VAL A 29 -11.66 12.13 1.53
CA VAL A 29 -10.65 11.52 2.39
C VAL A 29 -9.68 10.83 1.46
N GLU A 30 -8.48 11.41 1.34
CA GLU A 30 -7.42 10.86 0.49
C GLU A 30 -7.28 9.42 0.93
N GLU A 31 -7.65 8.50 0.04
CA GLU A 31 -7.86 7.13 0.41
C GLU A 31 -6.56 6.63 1.01
N SER A 32 -6.66 6.04 2.21
CA SER A 32 -5.51 5.70 3.03
C SER A 32 -4.65 4.63 2.34
N HIS A 33 -3.79 5.05 1.42
CA HIS A 33 -2.74 4.27 0.77
C HIS A 33 -1.63 4.00 1.80
N PHE A 34 -1.89 3.15 2.79
CA PHE A 34 -1.03 3.15 3.97
C PHE A 34 0.20 2.22 3.87
N ALA A 35 0.32 1.37 2.83
CA ALA A 35 1.49 0.47 2.72
C ALA A 35 2.19 0.48 1.35
N TYR A 36 1.46 0.41 0.23
CA TYR A 36 2.10 0.42 -1.08
C TYR A 36 2.72 1.79 -1.45
N GLN A 37 3.68 1.76 -2.37
CA GLN A 37 4.35 2.96 -2.87
C GLN A 37 4.28 3.02 -4.40
N GLU A 38 4.32 4.24 -4.92
CA GLU A 38 4.53 4.50 -6.33
C GLU A 38 5.64 5.52 -6.54
N LYS A 39 6.56 5.23 -7.46
CA LYS A 39 7.69 6.12 -7.75
C LYS A 39 7.93 6.22 -9.24
N THR A 40 8.40 7.36 -9.69
CA THR A 40 9.01 7.46 -11.02
C THR A 40 10.40 6.84 -10.97
N PHE A 41 10.91 6.37 -12.11
CA PHE A 41 12.30 5.91 -12.18
C PHE A 41 13.28 7.01 -11.73
N ARG A 42 13.01 8.26 -12.14
CA ARG A 42 13.84 9.41 -11.77
C ARG A 42 13.89 9.63 -10.26
N ARG A 43 12.75 9.53 -9.58
CA ARG A 43 12.68 9.64 -8.12
C ARG A 43 13.49 8.56 -7.42
N ALA A 44 13.37 7.30 -7.86
CA ALA A 44 14.15 6.20 -7.29
C ALA A 44 15.66 6.41 -7.49
N LEU A 45 16.06 6.96 -8.63
CA LEU A 45 17.45 7.32 -8.94
C LEU A 45 17.97 8.45 -8.05
N ASP A 46 17.21 9.54 -7.88
CA ASP A 46 17.62 10.69 -7.09
C ASP A 46 17.72 10.35 -5.59
N GLU A 47 16.77 9.59 -5.03
CA GLU A 47 16.84 9.10 -3.64
C GLU A 47 18.09 8.23 -3.41
N CYS A 48 18.44 7.38 -4.38
CA CYS A 48 19.65 6.56 -4.29
C CYS A 48 20.94 7.37 -4.49
N ALA A 49 20.90 8.44 -5.27
CA ALA A 49 22.03 9.36 -5.39
C ALA A 49 22.31 10.05 -4.06
N GLU A 50 21.27 10.43 -3.31
CA GLU A 50 21.40 10.94 -1.95
C GLU A 50 22.04 9.91 -1.01
N TYR A 51 21.52 8.67 -0.99
CA TYR A 51 22.06 7.60 -0.13
C TYR A 51 23.52 7.25 -0.42
N LEU A 52 23.93 7.35 -1.67
CA LEU A 52 25.28 7.02 -2.13
C LEU A 52 26.19 8.25 -2.28
N GLU A 53 25.72 9.43 -1.85
CA GLU A 53 26.43 10.70 -1.93
C GLU A 53 26.93 11.04 -3.35
N VAL A 54 26.15 10.66 -4.38
CA VAL A 54 26.44 11.00 -5.78
C VAL A 54 25.95 12.42 -6.08
N PRO A 55 26.81 13.34 -6.55
CA PRO A 55 26.40 14.71 -6.85
C PRO A 55 25.30 14.77 -7.92
N ALA A 56 24.35 15.69 -7.77
CA ALA A 56 23.25 15.87 -8.71
C ALA A 56 23.72 16.10 -10.16
N GLU A 57 24.81 16.87 -10.35
CA GLU A 57 25.41 17.09 -11.67
C GLU A 57 25.89 15.78 -12.32
N THR A 58 26.46 14.86 -11.54
CA THR A 58 26.87 13.54 -12.02
C THR A 58 25.67 12.70 -12.44
N VAL A 59 24.55 12.79 -11.72
CA VAL A 59 23.29 12.12 -12.11
C VAL A 59 22.76 12.70 -13.42
N GLU A 60 22.73 14.03 -13.57
CA GLU A 60 22.33 14.67 -14.83
C GLU A 60 23.23 14.30 -16.00
N HIS A 61 24.55 14.22 -15.76
CA HIS A 61 25.49 13.76 -16.77
C HIS A 61 25.21 12.31 -17.17
N LEU A 62 24.93 11.43 -16.20
CA LEU A 62 24.57 10.03 -16.47
C LEU A 62 23.29 9.93 -17.31
N VAL A 63 22.24 10.66 -16.95
CA VAL A 63 20.95 10.67 -17.68
C VAL A 63 21.12 11.25 -19.09
N SER A 64 21.80 12.39 -19.23
CA SER A 64 22.03 13.03 -20.53
C SER A 64 22.93 12.19 -21.45
N HIS A 65 23.85 11.41 -20.88
CA HIS A 65 24.65 10.42 -21.59
C HIS A 65 23.95 9.06 -21.74
N ARG A 66 22.60 9.04 -21.65
CA ARG A 66 21.77 7.85 -21.89
C ARG A 66 22.16 6.65 -21.02
N PHE A 67 22.50 6.93 -19.77
CA PHE A 67 22.92 5.99 -18.75
C PHE A 67 24.19 5.18 -19.10
N GLN A 68 24.94 5.56 -20.15
CA GLN A 68 26.17 4.89 -20.49
C GLN A 68 27.30 5.31 -19.55
N THR A 69 27.88 4.33 -18.85
CA THR A 69 29.00 4.55 -17.94
C THR A 69 29.87 3.29 -17.80
N SER A 70 31.16 3.50 -17.59
CA SER A 70 32.10 2.46 -17.15
C SER A 70 32.39 2.53 -15.64
N GLU A 71 31.93 3.57 -14.94
CA GLU A 71 32.23 3.80 -13.54
C GLU A 71 31.40 2.89 -12.63
N GLN A 72 32.08 2.17 -11.73
CA GLN A 72 31.45 1.14 -10.89
C GLN A 72 30.44 1.72 -9.89
N ASN A 73 30.74 2.87 -9.28
CA ASN A 73 29.83 3.61 -8.41
C ASN A 73 28.51 3.97 -9.13
N LEU A 74 28.58 4.39 -10.40
CA LEU A 74 27.39 4.74 -11.17
C LEU A 74 26.57 3.51 -11.59
N LYS A 75 27.21 2.37 -11.82
CA LYS A 75 26.49 1.10 -11.97
C LYS A 75 25.76 0.72 -10.68
N CYS A 76 26.40 0.92 -9.53
CA CYS A 76 25.77 0.69 -8.22
C CYS A 76 24.62 1.66 -7.93
N LEU A 77 24.68 2.89 -8.44
CA LEU A 77 23.55 3.82 -8.39
C LEU A 77 22.32 3.27 -9.14
N ILE A 78 22.51 2.70 -10.34
CA ILE A 78 21.41 2.04 -11.09
C ILE A 78 20.88 0.80 -10.35
N ARG A 79 21.77 0.00 -9.75
CA ARG A 79 21.34 -1.11 -8.89
C ARG A 79 20.49 -0.64 -7.70
N CYS A 80 20.94 0.40 -6.99
CA CYS A 80 20.19 0.97 -5.88
C CYS A 80 18.81 1.44 -6.35
N ALA A 81 18.76 2.18 -7.46
CA ALA A 81 17.51 2.65 -8.05
C ALA A 81 16.59 1.46 -8.40
N GLY A 82 17.14 0.35 -8.89
CA GLY A 82 16.38 -0.86 -9.18
C GLY A 82 15.82 -1.59 -7.98
N ILE A 83 16.57 -1.63 -6.87
CA ILE A 83 16.08 -2.15 -5.60
C ILE A 83 14.99 -1.24 -5.03
N ASN A 84 15.23 0.08 -5.02
CA ASN A 84 14.28 1.09 -4.51
C ASN A 84 13.00 1.18 -5.36
N ALA A 85 13.07 0.84 -6.65
CA ALA A 85 11.94 0.76 -7.56
C ALA A 85 11.31 -0.64 -7.64
N GLY A 86 11.84 -1.62 -6.91
CA GLY A 86 11.33 -2.99 -6.80
C GLY A 86 11.59 -3.91 -8.00
N TRP A 87 12.29 -3.45 -9.04
CA TRP A 87 12.51 -4.24 -10.24
C TRP A 87 13.80 -5.06 -10.23
N TRP A 88 14.69 -4.85 -9.26
CA TRP A 88 15.91 -5.64 -9.10
C TRP A 88 15.98 -6.33 -7.74
N ASN A 89 16.44 -7.58 -7.75
CA ASN A 89 16.79 -8.35 -6.58
C ASN A 89 18.13 -9.07 -6.83
N ASP A 90 19.10 -9.00 -5.92
CA ASP A 90 20.41 -9.61 -6.19
C ASP A 90 20.36 -11.13 -6.29
N THR A 91 19.40 -11.75 -5.60
CA THR A 91 19.22 -13.21 -5.60
C THR A 91 18.42 -13.66 -6.82
N ALA A 92 17.29 -13.02 -7.11
CA ALA A 92 16.38 -13.42 -8.19
C ALA A 92 16.70 -12.77 -9.55
N GLY A 93 17.44 -11.65 -9.57
CA GLY A 93 17.72 -10.85 -10.75
C GLY A 93 16.62 -9.83 -11.05
N VAL A 94 16.32 -9.67 -12.34
CA VAL A 94 15.33 -8.70 -12.83
C VAL A 94 13.90 -9.20 -12.64
N GLN A 95 13.05 -8.37 -12.07
CA GLN A 95 11.61 -8.61 -11.93
C GLN A 95 10.88 -8.01 -13.14
N GLY A 96 10.71 -8.83 -14.18
CA GLY A 96 10.22 -8.42 -15.51
C GLY A 96 9.01 -7.48 -15.47
N PRO A 97 7.84 -7.92 -14.96
CA PRO A 97 6.65 -7.07 -14.89
C PRO A 97 6.85 -5.73 -14.18
N VAL A 98 7.75 -5.67 -13.19
CA VAL A 98 8.03 -4.45 -12.44
C VAL A 98 8.89 -3.50 -13.27
N ILE A 99 9.94 -3.96 -13.95
CA ILE A 99 10.73 -3.07 -14.81
C ILE A 99 9.94 -2.66 -16.05
N GLU A 100 9.12 -3.56 -16.61
CA GLU A 100 8.26 -3.29 -17.77
C GLU A 100 7.34 -2.09 -17.55
N SER A 101 6.82 -1.90 -16.33
CA SER A 101 5.92 -0.76 -16.03
C SER A 101 6.61 0.59 -16.20
N TYR A 102 7.92 0.69 -15.94
CA TYR A 102 8.68 1.94 -16.11
C TYR A 102 8.95 2.29 -17.58
N PHE A 103 8.62 1.43 -18.53
CA PHE A 103 8.85 1.66 -19.95
C PHE A 103 7.56 1.69 -20.77
N GLN A 104 7.59 2.48 -21.83
CA GLN A 104 6.55 2.52 -22.85
C GLN A 104 7.18 2.10 -24.19
N PRO A 105 6.85 0.90 -24.71
CA PRO A 105 7.27 0.50 -26.05
C PRO A 105 6.62 1.39 -27.11
N SER A 106 7.27 1.51 -28.26
CA SER A 106 6.68 2.18 -29.42
C SER A 106 5.46 1.39 -29.92
N PRO A 107 4.33 2.04 -30.26
CA PRO A 107 3.14 1.34 -30.75
C PRO A 107 3.39 0.46 -31.98
N ASP A 108 4.35 0.85 -32.84
CA ASP A 108 4.68 0.13 -34.07
C ASP A 108 5.76 -0.95 -33.87
N ASP A 109 6.41 -1.00 -32.70
CA ASP A 109 7.42 -2.00 -32.40
C ASP A 109 6.74 -3.20 -31.76
N THR A 110 6.69 -4.32 -32.48
CA THR A 110 6.17 -5.60 -31.95
C THR A 110 7.28 -6.54 -31.50
N CYS A 111 8.55 -6.14 -31.62
CA CYS A 111 9.72 -6.98 -31.38
C CYS A 111 10.49 -6.60 -30.11
N PHE A 112 10.09 -5.53 -29.41
CA PHE A 112 10.75 -5.02 -28.20
C PHE A 112 10.94 -6.11 -27.14
N ASP A 113 9.92 -6.92 -26.88
CA ASP A 113 9.92 -7.98 -25.87
C ASP A 113 10.99 -9.04 -26.19
N ARG A 114 10.97 -9.55 -27.43
CA ARG A 114 11.94 -10.54 -27.91
C ARG A 114 13.37 -10.00 -27.85
N ARG A 115 13.61 -8.78 -28.34
CA ARG A 115 14.96 -8.18 -28.33
C ARG A 115 15.49 -7.94 -26.92
N THR A 116 14.61 -7.53 -26.00
CA THR A 116 14.96 -7.32 -24.60
C THR A 116 15.35 -8.66 -23.96
N ARG A 117 14.57 -9.73 -24.19
CA ARG A 117 14.90 -11.07 -23.70
C ARG A 117 16.23 -11.59 -24.27
N GLU A 118 16.43 -11.49 -25.58
CA GLU A 118 17.69 -11.89 -26.24
C GLU A 118 18.89 -11.11 -25.67
N CYS A 119 18.70 -9.83 -25.37
CA CYS A 119 19.71 -8.99 -24.73
C CYS A 119 20.04 -9.47 -23.31
N LEU A 120 19.03 -9.78 -22.50
CA LEU A 120 19.19 -10.28 -21.13
C LEU A 120 19.90 -11.64 -21.12
N GLU A 121 19.53 -12.54 -22.04
CA GLU A 121 20.16 -13.85 -22.21
C GLU A 121 21.63 -13.73 -22.65
N ALA A 122 21.93 -12.84 -23.60
CA ALA A 122 23.30 -12.61 -24.07
C ALA A 122 24.20 -11.96 -23.00
N ARG A 123 23.61 -11.22 -22.07
CA ARG A 123 24.30 -10.57 -20.94
C ARG A 123 24.20 -11.36 -19.63
N ALA A 124 23.53 -12.52 -19.64
CA ALA A 124 23.40 -13.37 -18.47
C ALA A 124 24.81 -13.73 -17.97
N PRO A 125 25.23 -13.27 -16.78
CA PRO A 125 26.62 -13.34 -16.43
C PRO A 125 27.00 -14.71 -15.86
N LEU A 126 28.10 -15.23 -16.39
CA LEU A 126 29.02 -16.03 -15.60
C LEU A 126 29.91 -15.04 -14.83
N CYS A 127 29.70 -14.92 -13.51
CA CYS A 127 30.58 -14.21 -12.56
C CYS A 127 30.70 -12.67 -12.70
N GLN A 128 29.59 -11.92 -12.67
CA GLN A 128 29.61 -10.45 -12.49
C GLN A 128 29.16 -10.04 -11.08
N ASP A 129 29.64 -8.88 -10.59
CA ASP A 129 29.14 -8.26 -9.37
C ASP A 129 27.69 -7.78 -9.54
N ASP A 130 26.95 -7.66 -8.44
CA ASP A 130 25.52 -7.33 -8.48
C ASP A 130 25.23 -5.97 -9.13
N CYS A 131 26.11 -4.98 -8.98
CA CYS A 131 25.92 -3.68 -9.61
C CYS A 131 25.99 -3.78 -11.13
N SER A 132 26.99 -4.49 -11.66
CA SER A 132 27.11 -4.76 -13.09
C SER A 132 25.91 -5.55 -13.61
N ARG A 133 25.45 -6.56 -12.87
CA ARG A 133 24.27 -7.37 -13.24
C ARG A 133 23.01 -6.51 -13.40
N ALA A 134 22.71 -5.67 -12.42
CA ALA A 134 21.54 -4.80 -12.44
C ALA A 134 21.63 -3.75 -13.55
N TYR A 135 22.81 -3.15 -13.72
CA TYR A 135 23.08 -2.15 -14.73
C TYR A 135 22.90 -2.68 -16.16
N GLU A 136 23.48 -3.84 -16.47
CA GLU A 136 23.33 -4.46 -17.79
C GLU A 136 21.88 -4.88 -18.09
N ALA A 137 21.15 -5.35 -17.08
CA ALA A 137 19.72 -5.63 -17.21
C ALA A 137 18.93 -4.36 -17.52
N PHE A 138 19.17 -3.27 -16.79
CA PHE A 138 18.57 -1.97 -17.07
C PHE A 138 18.87 -1.48 -18.49
N LEU A 139 20.12 -1.59 -18.95
CA LEU A 139 20.49 -1.19 -20.31
C LEU A 139 19.77 -2.02 -21.39
N CYS A 140 19.48 -3.30 -21.14
CA CYS A 140 18.67 -4.09 -22.05
C CYS A 140 17.27 -3.49 -22.22
N TYR A 141 16.58 -3.15 -21.12
CA TYR A 141 15.27 -2.50 -21.21
C TYR A 141 15.37 -1.12 -21.84
N TYR A 142 16.33 -0.31 -21.41
CA TYR A 142 16.52 1.04 -21.90
C TYR A 142 16.81 1.12 -23.41
N HIS A 143 17.50 0.13 -23.97
CA HIS A 143 17.83 0.12 -25.40
C HIS A 143 16.88 -0.70 -26.26
N GLN A 144 16.22 -1.74 -25.72
CA GLN A 144 15.45 -2.70 -26.51
C GLN A 144 13.95 -2.67 -26.24
N TYR A 145 13.51 -2.22 -25.05
CA TYR A 145 12.11 -2.31 -24.65
C TYR A 145 11.30 -1.08 -25.03
N GLY A 146 11.80 0.13 -24.75
CA GLY A 146 11.06 1.36 -25.04
C GLY A 146 11.64 2.59 -24.35
N ASN A 147 10.84 3.66 -24.29
CA ASN A 147 11.22 4.89 -23.59
C ASN A 147 10.82 4.80 -22.11
N LEU A 148 11.62 5.38 -21.22
CA LEU A 148 11.24 5.56 -19.82
C LEU A 148 9.97 6.41 -19.71
N ARG A 149 9.05 6.00 -18.85
CA ARG A 149 7.88 6.77 -18.49
C ARG A 149 8.22 7.87 -17.48
N TRP A 150 7.41 8.92 -17.50
CA TRP A 150 7.44 10.00 -16.51
C TRP A 150 6.44 9.77 -15.37
N SER A 151 5.53 8.81 -15.52
CA SER A 151 4.55 8.43 -14.51
C SER A 151 5.20 7.76 -13.31
N GLN A 152 4.50 7.84 -12.17
CA GLN A 152 4.81 6.99 -11.02
C GLN A 152 4.32 5.58 -11.33
N GLU A 153 5.16 4.59 -11.04
CA GLU A 153 4.83 3.19 -11.23
C GLU A 153 4.73 2.50 -9.88
N TYR A 154 3.82 1.53 -9.81
CA TYR A 154 3.57 0.72 -8.63
C TYR A 154 4.77 -0.15 -8.27
N ILE A 155 5.17 -0.08 -7.00
CA ILE A 155 6.21 -0.93 -6.42
C ILE A 155 5.50 -2.07 -5.65
N PRO A 156 5.66 -3.33 -6.05
CA PRO A 156 5.04 -4.44 -5.33
C PRO A 156 5.63 -4.54 -3.93
N LEU A 157 4.78 -4.73 -2.92
CA LEU A 157 5.25 -4.92 -1.55
C LEU A 157 6.12 -6.19 -1.47
N PRO A 158 7.34 -6.10 -0.90
CA PRO A 158 8.07 -7.26 -0.46
C PRO A 158 7.22 -8.10 0.51
N HIS A 159 7.45 -9.41 0.53
CA HIS A 159 6.66 -10.35 1.33
C HIS A 159 6.51 -9.93 2.81
N LEU A 160 7.57 -9.46 3.44
CA LEU A 160 7.53 -9.02 4.84
C LEU A 160 6.67 -7.77 5.05
N GLU A 161 6.69 -6.83 4.12
CA GLU A 161 5.83 -5.63 4.18
C GLU A 161 4.37 -5.98 3.92
N ALA A 162 4.10 -6.90 3.00
CA ALA A 162 2.75 -7.41 2.78
C ALA A 162 2.21 -8.15 4.02
N VAL A 163 3.07 -8.88 4.74
CA VAL A 163 2.74 -9.50 6.03
C VAL A 163 2.49 -8.44 7.10
N GLN A 164 3.29 -7.37 7.16
CA GLN A 164 3.06 -6.27 8.09
C GLN A 164 1.72 -5.57 7.82
N ALA A 165 1.41 -5.28 6.55
CA ALA A 165 0.11 -4.73 6.15
C ALA A 165 -1.06 -5.63 6.59
N SER A 166 -0.90 -6.95 6.51
CA SER A 166 -1.89 -7.92 6.99
C SER A 166 -2.03 -7.92 8.51
N ILE A 167 -0.94 -7.75 9.27
CA ILE A 167 -0.97 -7.55 10.72
C ILE A 167 -1.77 -6.29 11.06
N ASP A 168 -1.50 -5.19 10.37
CA ASP A 168 -2.19 -3.93 10.58
C ASP A 168 -3.68 -4.06 10.26
N CYS A 169 -4.03 -4.72 9.15
CA CYS A 169 -5.42 -5.03 8.82
C CYS A 169 -6.12 -5.89 9.88
N ILE A 170 -5.45 -6.91 10.41
CA ILE A 170 -5.98 -7.74 11.51
C ILE A 170 -6.31 -6.88 12.73
N ASN A 171 -5.41 -5.95 13.09
CA ASN A 171 -5.57 -5.06 14.23
C ASN A 171 -6.68 -4.01 14.01
N ILE A 172 -6.70 -3.37 12.84
CA ILE A 172 -7.70 -2.34 12.46
C ILE A 172 -9.11 -2.95 12.48
N LEU A 173 -9.28 -4.12 11.88
CA LEU A 173 -10.56 -4.82 11.80
C LEU A 173 -10.92 -5.55 13.10
N ARG A 174 -10.01 -5.60 14.07
CA ARG A 174 -10.16 -6.32 15.34
C ARG A 174 -10.59 -7.77 15.13
N ILE A 175 -9.88 -8.47 14.25
CA ILE A 175 -10.21 -9.86 13.92
C ILE A 175 -10.17 -10.71 15.21
N PRO A 176 -11.23 -11.47 15.51
CA PRO A 176 -11.29 -12.35 16.69
C PRO A 176 -10.12 -13.33 16.77
N ARG A 177 -9.64 -13.59 18.00
CA ARG A 177 -8.50 -14.47 18.25
C ARG A 177 -8.71 -15.87 17.70
N GLU A 178 -9.94 -16.38 17.74
CA GLU A 178 -10.33 -17.70 17.22
C GLU A 178 -10.16 -17.80 15.70
N LEU A 179 -10.34 -16.69 14.98
CA LEU A 179 -10.09 -16.62 13.54
C LEU A 179 -8.59 -16.52 13.25
N ILE A 180 -7.83 -15.76 14.05
CA ILE A 180 -6.36 -15.68 13.94
C ILE A 180 -5.74 -17.08 14.15
N GLU A 181 -6.22 -17.87 15.11
CA GLU A 181 -5.81 -19.27 15.33
C GLU A 181 -6.16 -20.21 14.16
N GLN A 182 -7.19 -19.91 13.39
CA GLN A 182 -7.51 -20.65 12.17
C GLN A 182 -6.55 -20.25 11.05
N TYR A 183 -6.36 -18.95 10.83
CA TYR A 183 -5.46 -18.41 9.81
C TYR A 183 -4.03 -18.92 9.98
N SER A 184 -3.50 -19.01 11.21
CA SER A 184 -2.15 -19.50 11.49
C SER A 184 -1.93 -20.96 11.05
N ARG A 185 -3.02 -21.73 10.96
CA ARG A 185 -3.08 -23.13 10.47
C ARG A 185 -3.50 -23.23 9.00
N ALA A 186 -3.44 -22.12 8.26
CA ALA A 186 -3.89 -22.01 6.86
C ALA A 186 -5.39 -22.32 6.66
N ILE A 187 -6.21 -22.19 7.71
CA ILE A 187 -7.66 -22.37 7.62
C ILE A 187 -8.28 -20.98 7.42
N VAL A 188 -8.85 -20.74 6.24
CA VAL A 188 -9.42 -19.44 5.85
C VAL A 188 -10.94 -19.58 5.65
N PRO A 189 -11.75 -19.50 6.73
CA PRO A 189 -13.19 -19.63 6.63
C PRO A 189 -13.82 -18.49 5.84
N ASN A 190 -14.86 -18.78 5.06
CA ASN A 190 -15.62 -17.78 4.32
C ASN A 190 -16.67 -17.12 5.24
N VAL A 191 -16.20 -16.20 6.08
CA VAL A 191 -17.00 -15.40 7.03
C VAL A 191 -16.74 -13.90 6.81
N PRO A 192 -17.65 -13.00 7.23
CA PRO A 192 -17.54 -11.56 6.96
C PRO A 192 -16.18 -10.96 7.37
N GLU A 193 -15.63 -11.37 8.51
CA GLU A 193 -14.34 -10.91 9.02
C GLU A 193 -13.19 -11.25 8.05
N THR A 194 -13.17 -12.48 7.53
CA THR A 194 -12.20 -12.91 6.51
C THR A 194 -12.39 -12.13 5.22
N GLN A 195 -13.63 -11.91 4.80
CA GLN A 195 -13.91 -11.16 3.57
C GLN A 195 -13.37 -9.74 3.67
N CYS A 196 -13.58 -9.08 4.82
CA CYS A 196 -13.06 -7.74 5.07
C CYS A 196 -11.54 -7.72 5.22
N LEU A 197 -10.93 -8.75 5.79
CA LEU A 197 -9.47 -8.86 5.86
C LEU A 197 -8.84 -8.91 4.46
N TYR A 198 -9.43 -9.65 3.51
CA TYR A 198 -8.98 -9.65 2.12
C TYR A 198 -9.13 -8.29 1.46
N ARG A 199 -10.27 -7.60 1.67
CA ARG A 199 -10.46 -6.24 1.14
C ARG A 199 -9.41 -5.29 1.71
N CYS A 200 -9.18 -5.32 3.02
CA CYS A 200 -8.16 -4.48 3.67
C CYS A 200 -6.77 -4.76 3.10
N GLN A 201 -6.40 -6.03 2.95
CA GLN A 201 -5.11 -6.41 2.37
C GLN A 201 -4.95 -5.87 0.94
N TYR A 202 -5.99 -5.98 0.10
CA TYR A 202 -5.95 -5.48 -1.28
C TYR A 202 -5.92 -3.95 -1.36
N LEU A 203 -6.54 -3.24 -0.42
CA LEU A 203 -6.40 -1.79 -0.30
C LEU A 203 -4.97 -1.40 0.12
N ALA A 204 -4.43 -2.07 1.15
CA ALA A 204 -3.10 -1.79 1.66
C ALA A 204 -2.02 -2.05 0.60
N GLU A 205 -2.17 -3.10 -0.20
CA GLU A 205 -1.30 -3.40 -1.34
C GLU A 205 -1.62 -2.57 -2.59
N GLY A 206 -2.64 -1.71 -2.59
CA GLY A 206 -3.05 -0.92 -3.75
C GLY A 206 -3.61 -1.75 -4.90
N LEU A 207 -4.00 -2.99 -4.69
CA LEU A 207 -4.57 -3.86 -5.72
C LEU A 207 -6.05 -3.58 -5.98
N TYR A 208 -6.74 -2.97 -5.03
CA TYR A 208 -8.14 -2.63 -5.10
C TYR A 208 -8.36 -1.17 -4.75
N ASP A 209 -9.31 -0.56 -5.43
CA ASP A 209 -9.81 0.78 -5.21
C ASP A 209 -11.36 0.70 -5.20
N PRO A 210 -12.06 1.27 -4.21
CA PRO A 210 -13.53 1.24 -4.12
C PRO A 210 -14.24 1.92 -5.28
N GLN A 211 -13.61 2.93 -5.90
CA GLN A 211 -14.14 3.68 -7.04
C GLN A 211 -13.85 2.97 -8.36
N TYR A 212 -12.63 2.47 -8.57
CA TYR A 212 -12.17 1.92 -9.85
C TYR A 212 -12.13 0.39 -9.91
N GLY A 213 -12.29 -0.30 -8.79
CA GLY A 213 -12.23 -1.76 -8.70
C GLY A 213 -10.80 -2.29 -8.60
N PHE A 214 -10.58 -3.51 -9.10
CA PHE A 214 -9.24 -4.11 -9.06
C PHE A 214 -8.30 -3.50 -10.10
N ASN A 215 -7.07 -3.21 -9.70
CA ASN A 215 -6.01 -2.78 -10.61
C ASN A 215 -5.29 -4.00 -11.20
N HIS A 216 -5.71 -4.40 -12.39
CA HIS A 216 -5.20 -5.57 -13.11
C HIS A 216 -3.69 -5.51 -13.38
N THR A 217 -3.16 -4.32 -13.69
CA THR A 217 -1.73 -4.11 -13.89
C THR A 217 -0.95 -4.36 -12.60
N ARG A 218 -1.43 -3.86 -11.46
CA ARG A 218 -0.78 -4.11 -10.16
C ARG A 218 -0.86 -5.59 -9.75
N PHE A 219 -1.93 -6.30 -10.10
CA PHE A 219 -1.98 -7.77 -9.94
C PHE A 219 -0.93 -8.50 -10.78
N TYR A 220 -0.74 -8.10 -12.04
CA TYR A 220 0.30 -8.63 -12.91
C TYR A 220 1.70 -8.39 -12.33
N ILE A 221 1.97 -7.18 -11.84
CA ILE A 221 3.24 -6.79 -11.21
C ILE A 221 3.47 -7.54 -9.88
N ARG A 222 2.44 -7.70 -9.06
CA ARG A 222 2.53 -8.42 -7.77
C ARG A 222 2.97 -9.87 -7.95
N HIS A 223 2.56 -10.52 -9.04
CA HIS A 223 2.90 -11.91 -9.34
C HIS A 223 4.11 -12.02 -10.28
N HIS A 224 5.09 -11.13 -10.14
CA HIS A 224 6.25 -11.06 -11.03
C HIS A 224 7.12 -12.33 -11.06
N ASP A 225 7.08 -13.16 -10.00
CA ASP A 225 7.79 -14.44 -9.97
C ASP A 225 7.20 -15.48 -10.94
N GLN A 226 5.89 -15.38 -11.22
CA GLN A 226 5.16 -16.25 -12.14
C GLN A 226 4.16 -15.42 -12.94
N PRO A 227 4.64 -14.58 -13.87
CA PRO A 227 3.80 -13.60 -14.53
C PRO A 227 2.90 -14.26 -15.57
N ALA A 228 1.60 -13.96 -15.48
CA ALA A 228 0.58 -14.44 -16.41
C ALA A 228 -0.06 -13.26 -17.14
N ARG A 229 -0.02 -13.22 -18.48
CA ARG A 229 -0.60 -12.09 -19.25
C ARG A 229 -2.14 -12.04 -19.10
N GLU A 230 -2.74 -13.15 -18.68
CA GLU A 230 -4.16 -13.31 -18.34
C GLU A 230 -4.63 -12.33 -17.27
N PHE A 231 -3.76 -11.84 -16.38
CA PHE A 231 -4.09 -10.75 -15.45
C PHE A 231 -4.61 -9.50 -16.18
N LEU A 232 -4.08 -9.22 -17.37
CA LEU A 232 -4.34 -8.02 -18.18
C LEU A 232 -5.46 -8.21 -19.21
N SER A 233 -6.01 -9.42 -19.33
CA SER A 233 -6.96 -9.75 -20.39
C SER A 233 -8.34 -9.13 -20.18
N ASP A 234 -9.08 -8.93 -21.27
CA ASP A 234 -10.43 -8.38 -21.22
C ASP A 234 -11.41 -9.36 -20.55
N GLU A 235 -11.18 -10.67 -20.66
CA GLU A 235 -11.97 -11.71 -19.97
C GLU A 235 -11.84 -11.56 -18.45
N THR A 236 -10.62 -11.39 -17.96
CA THR A 236 -10.34 -11.20 -16.54
C THR A 236 -10.97 -9.89 -16.04
N ARG A 237 -10.86 -8.80 -16.81
CA ARG A 237 -11.49 -7.51 -16.48
C ARG A 237 -13.01 -7.60 -16.43
N SER A 238 -13.62 -8.25 -17.42
CA SER A 238 -15.06 -8.48 -17.44
C SER A 238 -15.53 -9.32 -16.24
N CYS A 239 -14.75 -10.34 -15.85
CA CYS A 239 -15.04 -11.15 -14.67
C CYS A 239 -15.06 -10.33 -13.38
N THR A 240 -14.02 -9.51 -13.14
CA THR A 240 -13.93 -8.69 -11.91
C THR A 240 -15.01 -7.61 -11.89
N GLU A 241 -15.23 -6.91 -13.00
CA GLU A 241 -16.29 -5.91 -13.13
C GLU A 241 -17.68 -6.51 -12.87
N HIS A 242 -17.98 -7.67 -13.45
CA HIS A 242 -19.25 -8.36 -13.22
C HIS A 242 -19.42 -8.75 -11.75
N ALA A 243 -18.39 -9.33 -11.14
CA ALA A 243 -18.44 -9.75 -9.73
C ALA A 243 -18.55 -8.58 -8.75
N LEU A 244 -18.07 -7.39 -9.12
CA LEU A 244 -18.13 -6.16 -8.30
C LEU A 244 -19.46 -5.39 -8.42
N ARG A 245 -20.29 -5.67 -9.45
CA ARG A 245 -21.60 -5.03 -9.65
C ARG A 245 -22.69 -5.50 -8.67
N ASP A 246 -22.47 -6.63 -8.00
CA ASP A 246 -23.44 -7.17 -7.06
C ASP A 246 -23.64 -6.23 -5.86
N SER A 247 -24.88 -6.04 -5.41
CA SER A 247 -25.27 -5.06 -4.38
C SER A 247 -25.04 -5.55 -2.94
N CYS A 248 -24.21 -6.58 -2.76
CA CYS A 248 -23.83 -7.10 -1.45
C CYS A 248 -22.80 -6.18 -0.78
N ASP A 249 -22.62 -6.40 0.53
CA ASP A 249 -21.53 -5.86 1.33
C ASP A 249 -20.19 -5.81 0.56
N GLU A 250 -19.46 -4.70 0.71
CA GLU A 250 -18.28 -4.40 -0.09
C GLU A 250 -17.17 -5.45 0.09
N CYS A 251 -16.99 -5.93 1.33
CA CYS A 251 -16.03 -6.99 1.61
C CYS A 251 -16.42 -8.29 0.89
N ALA A 252 -17.70 -8.66 0.93
CA ALA A 252 -18.21 -9.87 0.28
C ALA A 252 -18.03 -9.85 -1.25
N ARG A 253 -18.28 -8.72 -1.92
CA ARG A 253 -18.06 -8.61 -3.38
C ARG A 253 -16.58 -8.69 -3.75
N VAL A 254 -15.69 -8.00 -3.03
CA VAL A 254 -14.23 -8.05 -3.27
C VAL A 254 -13.70 -9.47 -3.06
N TYR A 255 -14.12 -10.12 -1.96
CA TYR A 255 -13.72 -11.49 -1.66
C TYR A 255 -14.20 -12.51 -2.70
N ARG A 256 -15.36 -12.29 -3.34
CA ARG A 256 -15.82 -13.13 -4.46
C ARG A 256 -15.06 -12.81 -5.74
N ALA A 257 -14.93 -11.54 -6.09
CA ALA A 257 -14.31 -11.07 -7.32
C ALA A 257 -12.83 -11.48 -7.42
N ARG A 258 -12.12 -11.65 -6.30
CA ARG A 258 -10.74 -12.17 -6.30
C ARG A 258 -10.60 -13.51 -7.04
N LYS A 259 -11.66 -14.34 -7.06
CA LYS A 259 -11.63 -15.68 -7.68
C LYS A 259 -11.40 -15.62 -9.19
N CYS A 260 -11.66 -14.49 -9.82
CA CYS A 260 -11.33 -14.26 -11.23
C CYS A 260 -9.83 -14.49 -11.51
N PHE A 261 -8.96 -14.30 -10.51
CA PHE A 261 -7.51 -14.47 -10.64
C PHE A 261 -6.99 -15.88 -10.31
N ASP A 262 -7.84 -16.75 -9.73
CA ASP A 262 -7.37 -18.03 -9.14
C ASP A 262 -6.70 -18.97 -10.18
N SER A 263 -7.09 -18.89 -11.46
CA SER A 263 -6.61 -19.81 -12.50
C SER A 263 -5.15 -19.61 -12.95
N TYR A 264 -4.57 -18.44 -12.67
CA TYR A 264 -3.20 -18.10 -13.08
C TYR A 264 -2.40 -17.37 -11.98
N SER A 265 -3.03 -17.05 -10.85
CA SER A 265 -2.31 -16.61 -9.66
C SER A 265 -1.56 -17.77 -8.99
N THR A 266 -0.48 -17.46 -8.28
CA THR A 266 0.15 -18.43 -7.39
C THR A 266 -0.88 -18.88 -6.35
N PRO A 267 -1.14 -20.20 -6.20
CA PRO A 267 -2.16 -20.68 -5.29
C PRO A 267 -1.95 -20.15 -3.86
N PHE A 268 -3.04 -19.72 -3.24
CA PHE A 268 -3.05 -19.28 -1.84
C PHE A 268 -2.15 -18.06 -1.53
N PHE A 269 -1.75 -17.25 -2.52
CA PHE A 269 -0.81 -16.12 -2.31
C PHE A 269 -1.23 -15.24 -1.13
N THR A 270 -2.43 -14.65 -1.19
CA THR A 270 -2.92 -13.75 -0.13
C THR A 270 -3.19 -14.48 1.19
N SER A 271 -3.72 -15.70 1.14
CA SER A 271 -3.91 -16.51 2.36
C SER A 271 -2.61 -16.88 3.06
N ARG A 272 -1.50 -17.04 2.32
CA ARG A 272 -0.16 -17.29 2.91
C ARG A 272 0.38 -16.06 3.63
N ILE A 273 0.13 -14.86 3.08
CA ILE A 273 0.43 -13.60 3.77
C ILE A 273 -0.37 -13.52 5.09
N ILE A 274 -1.68 -13.79 5.03
CA ILE A 274 -2.55 -13.80 6.21
C ILE A 274 -2.10 -14.86 7.24
N GLN A 275 -1.70 -16.05 6.78
CA GLN A 275 -1.18 -17.10 7.65
C GLN A 275 0.06 -16.65 8.42
N HIS A 276 1.06 -16.07 7.72
CA HIS A 276 2.28 -15.60 8.38
C HIS A 276 2.00 -14.45 9.36
N ALA A 277 1.12 -13.51 9.00
CA ALA A 277 0.68 -12.45 9.90
C ALA A 277 0.06 -13.03 11.18
N ALA A 278 -0.84 -14.01 11.04
CA ALA A 278 -1.47 -14.68 12.17
C ALA A 278 -0.46 -15.44 13.05
N GLN A 279 0.52 -16.11 12.44
CA GLN A 279 1.60 -16.78 13.18
C GLN A 279 2.46 -15.80 13.97
N ILE A 280 2.78 -14.63 13.41
CA ILE A 280 3.52 -13.58 14.10
C ILE A 280 2.71 -13.04 15.28
N ILE A 281 1.42 -12.72 15.07
CA ILE A 281 0.55 -12.18 16.12
C ILE A 281 0.42 -13.17 17.30
N LEU A 282 0.24 -14.46 17.02
CA LEU A 282 0.15 -15.48 18.08
C LEU A 282 1.49 -15.79 18.74
N GLY A 283 2.60 -15.59 18.01
CA GLY A 283 3.96 -15.77 18.51
C GLY A 283 4.46 -14.60 19.36
N GLN A 284 3.92 -13.40 19.14
CA GLN A 284 4.09 -12.26 20.03
C GLN A 284 3.37 -12.58 21.34
N ARG A 285 4.14 -12.93 22.39
CA ARG A 285 3.60 -13.03 23.74
C ARG A 285 3.02 -11.65 24.10
N GLY A 286 1.70 -11.53 24.08
CA GLY A 286 1.04 -10.47 24.84
C GLY A 286 1.51 -10.60 26.28
N CYS A 287 1.66 -9.48 26.98
CA CYS A 287 1.59 -9.52 28.43
C CYS A 287 0.29 -10.26 28.75
N ASP A 288 0.40 -11.49 29.30
CA ASP A 288 -0.77 -12.26 29.67
C ASP A 288 -1.67 -11.36 30.52
N GLU A 289 -2.96 -11.30 30.22
CA GLU A 289 -3.91 -10.60 31.09
C GLU A 289 -3.91 -11.18 32.53
N ASP A 290 -3.36 -12.40 32.71
CA ASP A 290 -3.08 -12.99 34.01
C ASP A 290 -1.87 -12.38 34.74
N GLU A 291 -0.93 -11.74 34.04
CA GLU A 291 0.20 -11.00 34.63
C GLU A 291 -0.18 -9.55 35.04
N LEU A 292 -1.25 -9.00 34.46
CA LEU A 292 -1.82 -7.70 34.81
C LEU A 292 -2.73 -7.71 36.04
N LYS A 293 -2.97 -8.85 36.68
CA LYS A 293 -3.57 -8.86 38.02
C LYS A 293 -2.56 -8.27 39.00
N PRO A 294 -2.78 -7.06 39.56
CA PRO A 294 -1.86 -6.54 40.55
C PRO A 294 -1.84 -7.54 41.70
N ARG A 295 -0.66 -8.06 42.05
CA ARG A 295 -0.43 -8.78 43.31
C ARG A 295 -0.53 -7.81 44.49
N TYR A 296 -1.65 -7.12 44.62
CA TYR A 296 -2.02 -6.42 45.83
C TYR A 296 -2.87 -7.39 46.65
N ASN A 297 -2.22 -8.39 47.23
CA ASN A 297 -2.67 -9.16 48.40
C ASN A 297 -1.63 -10.23 48.75
N SER A 298 -0.40 -9.80 48.99
CA SER A 298 0.56 -10.59 49.75
C SER A 298 1.59 -9.66 50.36
N ILE A 299 1.20 -8.96 51.43
CA ILE A 299 1.98 -8.59 52.61
C ILE A 299 1.11 -7.63 53.45
N ALA A 300 1.19 -7.82 54.78
CA ALA A 300 0.59 -7.03 55.85
C ALA A 300 -0.84 -7.43 56.29
N SER A 301 -0.92 -8.57 56.96
CA SER A 301 -1.65 -8.67 58.23
C SER A 301 -1.14 -7.58 59.18
N GLY A 302 -1.75 -6.40 59.11
CA GLY A 302 -1.45 -5.26 59.96
C GLY A 302 -2.74 -4.48 60.15
N SER A 303 -3.29 -4.58 61.36
CA SER A 303 -4.57 -4.03 61.78
C SER A 303 -4.77 -2.58 61.32
N TYR A 304 -5.76 -2.35 60.46
CA TYR A 304 -6.30 -1.02 60.22
C TYR A 304 -7.79 -1.02 60.52
N VAL A 305 -8.18 -0.18 61.47
CA VAL A 305 -9.57 0.05 61.88
C VAL A 305 -10.23 0.93 60.82
N PRO A 306 -11.41 0.57 60.27
CA PRO A 306 -12.07 1.42 59.29
C PRO A 306 -12.73 2.61 59.98
N ALA A 307 -12.36 3.82 59.56
CA ALA A 307 -13.15 5.02 59.83
C ALA A 307 -14.38 5.02 58.92
N SER A 308 -15.55 5.23 59.53
CA SER A 308 -16.87 5.27 58.90
C SER A 308 -17.00 6.35 57.82
N HIS A 309 -17.33 5.96 56.59
CA HIS A 309 -17.84 6.86 55.56
C HIS A 309 -19.38 6.94 55.61
N PRO A 310 -19.98 8.12 55.36
CA PRO A 310 -21.43 8.29 55.29
C PRO A 310 -22.01 7.70 54.00
N PRO A 311 -23.31 7.35 53.97
CA PRO A 311 -23.93 6.66 52.84
C PRO A 311 -24.05 7.52 51.58
N PRO A 312 -23.96 6.92 50.37
CA PRO A 312 -24.12 7.62 49.10
C PRO A 312 -25.59 8.00 48.81
N PRO A 313 -25.84 9.08 48.05
CA PRO A 313 -27.18 9.51 47.66
C PRO A 313 -27.82 8.60 46.60
N PRO A 314 -29.16 8.57 46.50
CA PRO A 314 -29.90 7.66 45.61
C PRO A 314 -29.76 8.02 44.12
N PRO A 315 -29.88 7.03 43.20
CA PRO A 315 -29.71 7.23 41.77
C PRO A 315 -30.91 7.94 41.11
N PRO A 316 -30.68 8.77 40.08
CA PRO A 316 -31.75 9.36 39.28
C PRO A 316 -32.40 8.37 38.31
N SER A 317 -33.67 8.64 38.04
CA SER A 317 -34.66 7.82 37.34
C SER A 317 -34.33 7.54 35.86
N SER A 318 -34.81 6.38 35.41
CA SER A 318 -34.70 5.75 34.10
C SER A 318 -35.12 6.64 32.92
N TYR A 319 -34.27 6.70 31.89
CA TYR A 319 -34.66 7.11 30.54
C TYR A 319 -34.86 5.88 29.65
N HIS A 320 -36.02 5.86 28.99
CA HIS A 320 -36.45 4.89 27.99
C HIS A 320 -35.46 4.80 26.82
N VAL A 321 -34.99 3.59 26.52
CA VAL A 321 -34.39 3.26 25.22
C VAL A 321 -35.51 2.77 24.31
N SER A 322 -35.71 3.47 23.20
CA SER A 322 -36.64 3.05 22.15
C SER A 322 -36.04 1.92 21.33
N ASP A 323 -36.82 0.86 21.18
CA ASP A 323 -36.54 -0.34 20.40
C ASP A 323 -36.55 0.01 18.89
N GLY A 324 -35.39 -0.07 18.25
CA GLY A 324 -35.22 0.12 16.81
C GLY A 324 -34.63 -1.13 16.18
N GLY A 325 -35.47 -2.15 15.99
CA GLY A 325 -35.07 -3.42 15.38
C GLY A 325 -34.82 -3.29 13.87
N CYS A 326 -33.63 -3.72 13.42
CA CYS A 326 -33.37 -4.02 12.01
C CYS A 326 -33.42 -5.54 11.80
N LYS A 327 -34.51 -5.99 11.17
CA LYS A 327 -34.71 -7.35 10.66
C LYS A 327 -33.81 -7.60 9.44
N TYR A 328 -32.93 -8.59 9.52
CA TYR A 328 -32.31 -9.19 8.34
C TYR A 328 -33.26 -10.23 7.74
N ASN A 329 -33.65 -10.03 6.49
CA ASN A 329 -34.27 -11.04 5.64
C ASN A 329 -33.56 -11.03 4.29
N CYS A 330 -32.61 -11.94 4.11
CA CYS A 330 -32.12 -12.29 2.78
C CYS A 330 -33.04 -13.38 2.21
N LYS A 331 -33.63 -13.13 1.04
CA LYS A 331 -34.29 -14.16 0.21
C LYS A 331 -33.62 -14.19 -1.16
N ASN A 332 -33.12 -15.39 -1.46
CA ASN A 332 -32.78 -16.05 -2.72
C ASN A 332 -31.94 -15.31 -3.77
#